data_AF-C6B4W1-F1
#
_entry.id   AF-C6B4W1-F1
#
_cell.length_a   1.000
_cell.length_b   1.000
_cell.length_c   1.000
_cell.angle_alpha   90.00
_cell.angle_beta   90.00
_cell.angle_gamma   90.00
#
_symmetry.space_group_name_H-M   'P 1'
#
loop_
_entity.id
_entity.type
_entity.pdbx_description
1 polymer ?
#
loop_
_entity_poly.entity_id
_entity_poly.type
_entity_poly.pdbx_seq_one_letter_code
_entity_poly.pdbx_strand_id
1 'polypeptide(L)' 'MTPYFTRQKHAEERLRTALQQMNDAIRDVHKSGIDVDISTLTMHTRRGPMVQVDLKTFSSYGAPPVLRLVEK' A
#
# COMPACT_ATOMS: atom_id res chain seq x y z
N MET A 1 -30.57 12.50 4.50
CA MET A 1 -29.26 11.91 4.15
C MET A 1 -29.04 10.69 5.03
N THR A 2 -28.96 9.49 4.45
CA THR A 2 -28.88 8.24 5.24
C THR A 2 -27.45 8.00 5.74
N PRO A 3 -27.26 7.53 6.99
CA PRO A 3 -25.93 7.36 7.60
C PRO A 3 -25.00 6.37 6.87
N TYR A 4 -25.57 5.47 6.05
CA TYR A 4 -24.82 4.53 5.21
C TYR A 4 -24.07 5.22 4.07
N PHE A 5 -24.68 6.24 3.45
CA PHE A 5 -24.06 7.00 2.36
C PHE A 5 -22.83 7.79 2.86
N THR A 6 -22.91 8.29 4.10
CA THR A 6 -21.81 9.00 4.75
C THR A 6 -20.62 8.08 5.05
N ARG A 7 -20.87 6.84 5.50
CA ARG A 7 -19.78 5.87 5.77
C ARG A 7 -19.08 5.40 4.51
N GLN A 8 -19.84 5.13 3.45
CA GLN A 8 -19.26 4.73 2.16
C GLN A 8 -18.38 5.85 1.60
N LYS A 9 -18.90 7.07 1.51
CA LYS A 9 -18.15 8.22 1.01
C LYS A 9 -16.86 8.47 1.80
N HIS A 10 -16.94 8.40 3.13
CA HIS A 10 -15.76 8.54 3.97
C HIS A 10 -14.74 7.40 3.76
N ALA A 11 -15.18 6.17 3.56
CA ALA A 11 -14.29 5.05 3.27
C ALA A 11 -13.59 5.22 1.91
N GLU A 12 -14.31 5.68 0.88
CA GLU A 12 -13.77 5.98 -0.45
C GLU A 12 -12.74 7.13 -0.40
N GLU A 13 -13.04 8.21 0.33
CA GLU A 13 -12.12 9.33 0.53
C GLU A 13 -10.84 8.89 1.26
N ARG A 14 -10.96 8.07 2.30
CA ARG A 14 -9.79 7.51 3.00
C ARG A 14 -8.93 6.65 2.07
N LEU A 15 -9.56 5.81 1.24
CA LEU A 15 -8.83 4.99 0.28
C LEU A 15 -8.11 5.83 -0.78
N ARG A 16 -8.76 6.90 -1.27
CA ARG A 16 -8.16 7.84 -2.21
C ARG A 16 -6.91 8.52 -1.63
N THR A 17 -7.00 9.02 -0.40
CA THR A 17 -5.86 9.65 0.28
C THR A 17 -4.71 8.68 0.50
N ALA A 18 -5.01 7.43 0.92
CA ALA A 18 -3.99 6.40 1.08
C ALA A 18 -3.29 6.06 -0.25
N LEU A 19 -4.05 5.94 -1.34
CA LEU A 19 -3.51 5.70 -2.68
C LEU A 19 -2.58 6.83 -3.13
N GLN A 20 -2.96 8.08 -2.87
CA GLN A 20 -2.11 9.23 -3.19
C GLN A 20 -0.79 9.21 -2.41
N GLN A 21 -0.85 8.99 -1.09
CA GLN A 21 0.34 8.88 -0.24
C GLN A 21 1.25 7.73 -0.67
N MET A 22 0.67 6.57 -1.02
CA MET A 22 1.42 5.43 -1.53
C MET A 22 2.15 5.77 -2.83
N ASN A 23 1.47 6.42 -3.78
CA ASN A 23 2.08 6.82 -5.04
C ASN A 23 3.23 7.81 -4.86
N ASP A 24 3.09 8.76 -3.94
CA ASP A 24 4.16 9.70 -3.63
C ASP A 24 5.36 9.00 -2.98
N ALA A 25 5.12 8.05 -2.06
CA ALA A 25 6.17 7.24 -1.46
C ALA A 25 6.93 6.38 -2.49
N ILE A 26 6.22 5.74 -3.43
CA ILE A 26 6.84 4.96 -4.51
C ILE A 26 7.75 5.84 -5.38
N ARG A 27 7.30 7.07 -5.71
CA ARG A 27 8.12 8.01 -6.49
C ARG A 27 9.40 8.39 -5.75
N ASP A 28 9.32 8.62 -4.44
CA ASP A 28 10.49 9.01 -3.65
C ASP A 28 11.49 7.85 -3.50
N VAL A 29 11.00 6.62 -3.31
CA VAL A 29 11.83 5.41 -3.32
C VAL A 29 12.51 5.23 -4.68
N HIS A 30 11.80 5.44 -5.79
CA HIS A 30 12.37 5.34 -7.13
C HIS A 30 13.48 6.39 -7.38
N LYS A 31 13.33 7.62 -6.88
CA LYS A 31 14.40 8.65 -6.96
C LYS A 31 15.68 8.24 -6.22
N SER A 32 15.59 7.33 -5.25
CA SER A 32 16.75 6.82 -4.50
C SER A 32 17.47 5.66 -5.20
N GLY A 33 17.01 5.24 -6.39
CA GLY A 33 17.56 4.09 -7.12
C GLY A 33 17.13 2.74 -6.55
N ILE A 34 16.01 2.72 -5.83
CA ILE A 34 15.38 1.52 -5.29
C ILE A 34 14.10 1.25 -6.09
N ASP A 35 13.93 0.02 -6.53
CA ASP A 35 12.73 -0.42 -7.22
C ASP A 35 11.70 -0.94 -6.22
N VAL A 36 10.42 -0.85 -6.60
CA VAL A 36 9.29 -1.33 -5.79
C VAL A 36 8.56 -2.41 -6.59
N ASP A 37 8.47 -3.61 -6.02
CA ASP A 37 7.60 -4.67 -6.49
C ASP A 37 6.24 -4.57 -5.80
N ILE A 38 5.18 -4.61 -6.59
CA ILE A 38 3.79 -4.50 -6.12
C ILE A 38 3.10 -5.82 -6.45
N SER A 39 2.69 -6.53 -5.41
CA SER A 39 1.91 -7.76 -5.55
C SER A 39 0.56 -7.63 -4.86
N THR A 40 -0.36 -8.52 -5.22
CA THR A 40 -1.66 -8.60 -4.57
C THR A 40 -1.77 -9.90 -3.80
N LEU A 41 -2.22 -9.80 -2.55
CA LEU A 41 -2.55 -10.93 -1.72
C LEU A 41 -4.06 -11.05 -1.61
N THR A 42 -4.57 -12.27 -1.73
CA THR A 42 -5.98 -12.55 -1.45
C THR A 42 -6.12 -13.04 -0.02
N MET A 43 -6.75 -12.24 0.83
CA MET A 43 -7.07 -12.61 2.20
C MET A 43 -8.49 -13.18 2.27
N HIS A 44 -8.63 -14.38 2.81
CA HIS A 44 -9.94 -14.99 3.03
C HIS A 44 -10.57 -14.46 4.31
N THR A 45 -11.68 -13.73 4.18
CA THR A 45 -12.45 -13.22 5.31
C THR A 45 -13.80 -13.92 5.41
N ARG A 46 -14.50 -13.77 6.54
CA ARG A 46 -15.89 -14.25 6.69
C ARG A 46 -16.86 -13.67 5.67
N ARG A 47 -16.51 -12.56 5.00
CA ARG A 47 -17.32 -11.89 3.97
C ARG A 47 -16.89 -12.24 2.53
N GLY A 48 -15.91 -13.14 2.36
CA GLY A 48 -15.35 -13.51 1.07
C GLY A 48 -13.89 -13.07 0.90
N PRO A 49 -13.32 -13.30 -0.30
CA PRO A 49 -11.95 -12.88 -0.62
C PRO A 49 -11.84 -11.35 -0.59
N MET A 50 -10.79 -10.86 0.06
CA MET A 50 -10.44 -9.45 0.14
C MET A 50 -9.04 -9.24 -0.42
N VAL A 51 -8.90 -8.33 -1.38
CA VAL A 51 -7.60 -7.99 -1.96
C VAL A 51 -6.82 -7.11 -1.00
N GLN A 52 -5.56 -7.46 -0.76
CA GLN A 52 -4.58 -6.65 -0.05
C GLN A 52 -3.42 -6.33 -0.99
N VAL A 53 -2.88 -5.13 -0.87
CA VAL A 53 -1.66 -4.73 -1.58
C VAL A 53 -0.46 -5.11 -0.70
N ASP A 54 0.49 -5.82 -1.28
CA ASP A 54 1.78 -6.14 -0.67
C ASP A 54 2.90 -5.42 -1.45
N LEU A 55 3.80 -4.77 -0.71
CA LEU A 55 4.85 -3.91 -1.26
C LEU A 55 6.21 -4.41 -0.79
N LYS A 56 7.13 -4.60 -1.74
CA LYS A 56 8.52 -4.98 -1.44
C LYS A 56 9.46 -4.05 -2.17
N THR A 57 10.50 -3.59 -1.49
CA THR A 57 11.56 -2.79 -2.11
C THR A 57 12.79 -3.64 -2.37
N PHE A 58 13.44 -3.43 -3.51
CA PHE A 58 14.70 -4.09 -3.83
C PHE A 58 15.68 -3.10 -4.45
N SER A 59 16.98 -3.29 -4.20
CA SER A 59 18.02 -2.46 -4.82
C SER A 59 18.19 -2.93 -6.26
N SER A 60 18.28 -1.98 -7.19
CA SER A 60 18.66 -2.25 -8.58
C SER A 60 20.16 -2.49 -8.74
N TYR A 61 20.97 -2.17 -7.72
CA TYR A 61 22.43 -2.36 -7.68
C TYR A 61 22.84 -3.17 -6.44
N GLY A 62 23.20 -4.45 -6.63
CA GLY A 62 23.59 -5.34 -5.52
C GLY A 62 22.43 -5.69 -4.57
N ALA A 63 22.68 -6.59 -3.62
CA ALA A 63 21.67 -7.26 -2.80
C ALA A 63 20.57 -6.33 -2.24
N PRO A 64 19.29 -6.78 -2.22
CA PRO A 64 18.15 -5.93 -1.86
C PRO A 64 18.27 -5.40 -0.41
N PRO A 65 17.92 -4.13 -0.17
CA PRO A 65 17.94 -3.57 1.17
C PRO A 65 16.82 -4.24 1.96
N VAL A 66 17.19 -4.95 3.02
CA VAL A 66 16.22 -5.54 3.93
C VAL A 66 15.62 -4.40 4.75
N LEU A 67 14.43 -3.94 4.37
CA LEU A 67 13.64 -3.03 5.21
C LEU A 67 13.23 -3.78 6.48
N ARG A 68 13.97 -3.56 7.58
CA ARG A 68 13.55 -4.00 8.92
C ARG A 68 12.74 -2.89 9.57
N LEU A 69 11.57 -3.25 10.09
CA LEU A 69 10.78 -2.38 10.96
C LEU A 69 11.66 -2.02 12.16
N VAL A 70 11.98 -0.73 12.34
CA VAL A 70 12.67 -0.25 13.55
C VAL A 70 11.64 -0.27 14.68
N GLU A 71 11.71 -1.29 15.53
CA GLU A 71 11.05 -1.25 16.85
C GLU A 71 11.80 -0.25 17.73
N LYS A 72 11.05 0.64 18.39
CA LYS A 72 11.56 1.54 19.43
C LYS A 72 11.57 0.82 20.77
#